data_AF-A0A354EL53-F1
#
_entry.id   AF-A0A354EL53-F1
#
_cell.length_a   1.000
_cell.length_b   1.000
_cell.length_c   1.000
_cell.angle_alpha   90.00
_cell.angle_beta   90.00
_cell.angle_gamma   90.00
#
_symmetry.space_group_name_H-M   'P 1'
#
loop_
_entity.id
_entity.type
_entity.pdbx_description
1 polymer ?
#
loop_
_entity_poly.entity_id
_entity_poly.type
_entity_poly.pdbx_seq_one_letter_code
_entity_poly.pdbx_strand_id
1 'polypeptide(L)'
;MKNKILSISLCIFGLFFSINFVAAQNNPEIKLDYGEELIVDSDLDGLTDLGEKQIFKTDPLNPDSDNDGFYDGAEILGESDPLNNLSPVATKIVSENTTVVENEASWAWYVTRVTGLLSFSLLYIVMFLGLSIRTPFLNKWIEPIYSLNIHAWLSIQALILVFVHSGALLFDKYLQFTWLDVLIPFFNKTYSVELAFGVIAMYLMLVLIVSSYLRKYINYKVWRITHFLNIPFYLMAVYHGLYLGTDLASGWARVFFIYANVFLAVIILINISVRINKFIQDKRHQYANIRQSNF
;
A
#
# COMPACT_ATOMS: atom_id res chain seq x y z
N MET A 1 -21.60 19.02 2.92
CA MET A 1 -21.12 17.63 2.72
C MET A 1 -19.61 17.49 2.86
N LYS A 2 -18.77 18.29 2.18
CA LYS A 2 -17.29 18.22 2.28
C LYS A 2 -16.72 18.24 3.71
N ASN A 3 -17.22 19.12 4.59
CA ASN A 3 -16.74 19.19 5.98
C ASN A 3 -17.14 17.95 6.80
N LYS A 4 -18.32 17.37 6.56
CA LYS A 4 -18.74 16.13 7.23
C LYS A 4 -17.89 14.94 6.79
N ILE A 5 -17.50 14.87 5.52
CA ILE A 5 -16.65 13.80 4.98
C ILE A 5 -15.23 13.87 5.59
N LEU A 6 -14.65 15.07 5.70
CA LEU A 6 -13.33 15.25 6.33
C LEU A 6 -13.36 14.89 7.83
N SER A 7 -14.42 15.29 8.55
CA SER A 7 -14.58 14.94 9.97
C SER A 7 -14.80 13.44 10.19
N ILE A 8 -15.56 12.76 9.32
CA ILE A 8 -15.76 11.31 9.38
C ILE A 8 -14.45 10.57 9.08
N SER A 9 -13.66 11.06 8.11
CA SER A 9 -12.33 10.51 7.82
C SER A 9 -11.38 10.60 9.02
N LEU A 10 -11.36 11.73 9.72
CA LEU A 10 -10.55 11.92 10.94
C LEU A 10 -11.01 11.05 12.10
N CYS A 11 -12.33 10.87 12.28
CA CYS A 11 -12.87 10.00 13.34
C CYS A 11 -12.60 8.51 13.09
N ILE A 12 -12.73 8.04 11.84
CA ILE A 12 -12.43 6.63 11.51
C ILE A 12 -10.93 6.37 11.62
N PHE A 13 -10.08 7.32 11.20
CA PHE A 13 -8.63 7.22 11.41
C PHE A 13 -8.26 7.17 12.90
N GLY A 14 -8.90 8.00 13.74
CA GLY A 14 -8.70 7.97 15.20
C GLY A 14 -9.15 6.66 15.87
N LEU A 15 -10.18 6.00 15.36
CA LEU A 15 -10.64 4.69 15.85
C LEU A 15 -9.67 3.55 15.48
N PHE A 16 -8.98 3.63 14.34
CA PHE A 16 -7.96 2.64 13.94
C PHE A 16 -6.60 2.87 14.64
N PHE A 17 -6.29 4.09 15.09
CA PHE A 17 -4.98 4.44 15.68
C PHE A 17 -4.94 4.39 17.21
N SER A 18 -5.93 3.76 17.85
CA SER A 18 -5.95 3.54 19.31
C SER A 18 -5.05 2.36 19.70
N ILE A 19 -3.75 2.44 19.38
CA ILE A 19 -2.75 1.46 19.79
C ILE A 19 -1.97 2.05 20.97
N ASN A 20 -2.01 1.37 22.12
CA ASN A 20 -1.25 1.75 23.30
C ASN A 20 0.25 1.65 22.99
N PHE A 21 0.97 2.77 23.05
CA PHE A 21 2.42 2.80 22.94
C PHE A 21 3.04 2.25 24.24
N VAL A 22 3.68 1.09 24.16
CA VAL A 22 4.62 0.62 25.18
C VAL A 22 6.03 0.90 24.67
N ALA A 23 6.83 1.63 25.45
CA ALA A 23 8.23 1.90 25.15
C ALA A 23 9.06 0.64 25.44
N ALA A 24 9.76 0.10 24.44
CA ALA A 24 10.70 -1.01 24.63
C ALA A 24 12.08 -0.47 25.03
N GLN A 25 12.68 -1.07 26.06
CA GLN A 25 13.95 -0.68 26.68
C GLN A 25 15.07 -1.64 26.24
N ASN A 26 16.20 -1.07 25.81
CA ASN A 26 17.33 -1.75 25.16
C ASN A 26 17.99 -2.84 26.02
N ASN A 27 18.17 -4.05 25.48
CA ASN A 27 19.01 -5.11 26.08
C ASN A 27 19.82 -5.85 24.99
N PRO A 28 20.99 -6.48 25.28
CA PRO A 28 21.93 -6.86 24.22
C PRO A 28 21.42 -8.07 23.41
N GLU A 29 21.21 -7.85 22.11
CA GLU A 29 20.65 -8.79 21.13
C GLU A 29 21.52 -10.04 20.87
N ILE A 30 20.89 -11.22 20.83
CA ILE A 30 21.40 -12.35 20.03
C ILE A 30 21.01 -12.07 18.59
N LYS A 31 21.95 -11.53 17.81
CA LYS A 31 21.73 -11.14 16.42
C LYS A 31 21.81 -12.36 15.50
N LEU A 32 20.72 -12.75 14.87
CA LEU A 32 20.76 -13.69 13.75
C LEU A 32 21.40 -13.00 12.54
N ASP A 33 22.43 -13.62 11.97
CA ASP A 33 23.04 -13.17 10.72
C ASP A 33 22.29 -13.83 9.55
N TYR A 34 21.38 -13.07 8.95
CA TYR A 34 20.61 -13.49 7.78
C TYR A 34 21.44 -13.45 6.47
N GLY A 35 22.68 -12.95 6.49
CA GLY A 35 23.52 -12.85 5.30
C GLY A 35 22.85 -12.08 4.15
N GLU A 36 22.96 -12.61 2.93
CA GLU A 36 22.25 -12.10 1.72
C GLU A 36 20.92 -12.85 1.45
N GLU A 37 20.45 -13.70 2.36
CA GLU A 37 19.21 -14.45 2.15
C GLU A 37 17.98 -13.58 2.40
N LEU A 38 16.93 -13.77 1.59
CA LEU A 38 15.66 -13.08 1.76
C LEU A 38 15.02 -13.53 3.08
N ILE A 39 14.54 -12.57 3.87
CA ILE A 39 13.73 -12.86 5.06
C ILE A 39 12.36 -13.33 4.56
N VAL A 40 12.12 -14.63 4.68
CA VAL A 40 10.88 -15.31 4.30
C VAL A 40 10.23 -15.86 5.58
N ASP A 41 8.91 -15.82 5.60
CA ASP A 41 8.01 -16.44 6.57
C ASP A 41 6.98 -17.17 5.69
N SER A 42 7.19 -18.47 5.51
CA SER A 42 6.54 -19.27 4.46
C SER A 42 5.12 -19.70 4.84
N ASP A 43 4.81 -19.84 6.12
CA ASP A 43 3.50 -20.26 6.63
C ASP A 43 2.70 -19.12 7.32
N LEU A 44 3.31 -17.94 7.44
CA LEU A 44 2.70 -16.68 7.87
C LEU A 44 2.23 -16.69 9.32
N ASP A 45 2.96 -17.40 10.17
CA ASP A 45 2.65 -17.57 11.59
C ASP A 45 3.32 -16.50 12.48
N GLY A 46 4.29 -15.76 11.92
CA GLY A 46 5.04 -14.70 12.59
C GLY A 46 6.52 -15.02 12.83
N LEU A 47 7.00 -16.21 12.49
CA LEU A 47 8.41 -16.59 12.53
C LEU A 47 9.02 -16.63 11.12
N THR A 48 10.29 -16.24 11.00
CA THR A 48 11.00 -16.35 9.70
C THR A 48 11.52 -17.77 9.52
N ASP A 49 11.50 -18.33 8.31
CA ASP A 49 11.98 -19.69 8.00
C ASP A 49 13.38 -19.98 8.56
N LEU A 50 14.26 -18.98 8.52
CA LEU A 50 15.62 -19.08 9.06
C LEU A 50 15.61 -19.11 10.60
N GLY A 51 14.80 -18.25 11.22
CA GLY A 51 14.60 -18.20 12.66
C GLY A 51 14.02 -19.49 13.22
N GLU A 52 13.02 -20.06 12.54
CA GLU A 52 12.44 -21.35 12.86
C GLU A 52 13.48 -22.47 12.76
N LYS A 53 14.23 -22.56 11.66
CA LYS A 53 15.28 -23.58 11.51
C LYS A 53 16.42 -23.43 12.50
N GLN A 54 16.86 -22.20 12.78
CA GLN A 54 18.09 -21.95 13.52
C GLN A 54 17.86 -21.82 15.02
N ILE A 55 16.79 -21.14 15.43
CA ILE A 55 16.46 -20.85 16.84
C ILE A 55 15.40 -21.83 17.35
N PHE A 56 14.19 -21.75 16.80
CA PHE A 56 13.00 -22.32 17.44
C PHE A 56 12.81 -23.82 17.17
N LYS A 57 13.49 -24.33 16.14
CA LYS A 57 13.43 -25.73 15.68
C LYS A 57 12.03 -26.18 15.25
N THR A 58 11.20 -25.23 14.83
CA THR A 58 9.86 -25.40 14.24
C THR A 58 9.94 -25.65 12.73
N ASP A 59 8.83 -26.07 12.11
CA ASP A 59 8.73 -26.36 10.67
C ASP A 59 8.23 -25.14 9.88
N PRO A 60 9.07 -24.50 9.03
CA PRO A 60 8.69 -23.27 8.31
C PRO A 60 7.52 -23.35 7.33
N LEU A 61 7.00 -24.55 7.10
CA LEU A 61 5.86 -24.75 6.21
C LEU A 61 4.59 -25.12 6.99
N ASN A 62 4.66 -25.14 8.31
CA ASN A 62 3.60 -25.57 9.17
C ASN A 62 3.44 -24.59 10.36
N PRO A 63 2.38 -23.76 10.35
CA PRO A 63 2.25 -22.67 11.32
C PRO A 63 1.99 -23.15 12.75
N ASP A 64 1.82 -24.46 13.00
CA ASP A 64 1.54 -25.11 14.30
C ASP A 64 2.32 -26.44 14.33
N SER A 65 3.59 -26.39 14.75
CA SER A 65 4.57 -27.47 14.65
C SER A 65 4.23 -28.68 15.51
N ASP A 66 3.57 -28.48 16.66
CA ASP A 66 3.20 -29.55 17.58
C ASP A 66 1.72 -29.97 17.50
N ASN A 67 0.93 -29.29 16.66
CA ASN A 67 -0.47 -29.55 16.34
C ASN A 67 -1.41 -29.43 17.55
N ASP A 68 -1.15 -28.48 18.44
CA ASP A 68 -1.98 -28.23 19.62
C ASP A 68 -3.08 -27.16 19.38
N GLY A 69 -3.03 -26.49 18.23
CA GLY A 69 -3.98 -25.47 17.79
C GLY A 69 -3.52 -24.03 18.03
N PHE A 70 -2.31 -23.80 18.54
CA PHE A 70 -1.66 -22.50 18.60
C PHE A 70 -0.59 -22.37 17.52
N TYR A 71 -0.33 -21.14 17.07
CA TYR A 71 0.71 -20.92 16.07
C TYR A 71 2.08 -20.79 16.74
N ASP A 72 3.13 -21.31 16.12
CA ASP A 72 4.47 -21.33 16.73
C ASP A 72 4.94 -19.91 17.10
N GLY A 73 4.68 -18.94 16.21
CA GLY A 73 4.94 -17.53 16.47
C GLY A 73 4.12 -16.94 17.63
N ALA A 74 2.88 -17.37 17.79
CA ALA A 74 2.03 -16.93 18.91
C ALA A 74 2.47 -17.54 20.24
N GLU A 75 2.99 -18.76 20.21
CA GLU A 75 3.52 -19.46 21.35
C GLU A 75 4.85 -18.88 21.85
N ILE A 76 5.77 -18.59 20.93
CA ILE A 76 7.02 -17.90 21.28
C ILE A 76 6.73 -16.53 21.91
N LEU A 77 5.79 -15.77 21.34
CA LEU A 77 5.35 -14.49 21.90
C LEU A 77 4.63 -14.65 23.25
N GLY A 78 3.95 -15.77 23.44
CA GLY A 78 3.29 -16.19 24.66
C GLY A 78 4.21 -16.85 25.69
N GLU A 79 5.52 -16.93 25.44
CA GLU A 79 6.48 -17.67 26.28
C GLU A 79 6.10 -19.15 26.51
N SER A 80 5.37 -19.77 25.58
CA SER A 80 5.13 -21.22 25.51
C SER A 80 6.12 -21.90 24.54
N ASP A 81 5.98 -23.22 24.37
CA ASP A 81 6.98 -24.06 23.68
C ASP A 81 6.32 -24.66 22.44
N PRO A 82 6.68 -24.20 21.23
CA PRO A 82 5.99 -24.54 19.98
C PRO A 82 6.25 -25.98 19.50
N LEU A 83 7.04 -26.75 20.25
CA LEU A 83 7.32 -28.15 19.98
C LEU A 83 6.70 -29.07 21.02
N ASN A 84 5.86 -28.53 21.89
CA ASN A 84 5.28 -29.25 23.02
C ASN A 84 3.82 -28.88 23.24
N ASN A 85 2.93 -29.74 22.72
CA ASN A 85 1.48 -29.60 22.82
C ASN A 85 0.88 -29.67 24.23
N LEU A 86 1.72 -29.82 25.27
CA LEU A 86 1.33 -29.73 26.67
C LEU A 86 1.92 -28.48 27.35
N SER A 87 2.59 -27.61 26.59
CA SER A 87 3.13 -26.36 27.07
C SER A 87 1.99 -25.49 27.60
N PRO A 88 2.11 -24.90 28.80
CA PRO A 88 1.06 -24.05 29.31
C PRO A 88 0.98 -22.80 28.45
N VAL A 89 -0.07 -22.67 27.63
CA VAL A 89 -0.46 -21.41 26.98
C VAL A 89 -0.47 -20.34 28.08
N ALA A 90 0.51 -19.43 28.10
CA ALA A 90 0.73 -18.56 29.23
C ALA A 90 -0.42 -17.56 29.37
N THR A 91 -1.45 -17.95 30.09
CA THR A 91 -2.38 -17.01 30.67
C THR A 91 -1.75 -16.54 31.98
N LYS A 92 -1.26 -15.29 32.00
CA LYS A 92 -0.92 -14.46 33.20
C LYS A 92 0.50 -14.68 33.75
N ILE A 93 1.32 -13.70 34.13
CA ILE A 93 1.16 -12.35 34.73
C ILE A 93 2.38 -11.51 34.30
N VAL A 94 2.19 -10.22 34.02
CA VAL A 94 3.27 -9.22 33.86
C VAL A 94 4.20 -9.28 35.08
N SER A 95 5.31 -10.01 34.96
CA SER A 95 6.42 -9.94 35.92
C SER A 95 7.31 -8.79 35.49
N GLU A 96 7.38 -7.76 36.33
CA GLU A 96 8.34 -6.66 36.22
C GLU A 96 9.78 -7.21 36.21
N ASN A 97 10.29 -7.54 35.03
CA ASN A 97 11.71 -7.62 34.63
C ASN A 97 11.83 -8.57 33.44
N THR A 98 11.26 -8.18 32.31
CA THR A 98 11.35 -8.99 31.10
C THR A 98 12.25 -8.28 30.11
N THR A 99 13.49 -8.75 30.04
CA THR A 99 14.38 -8.51 28.91
C THR A 99 13.92 -9.37 27.74
N VAL A 100 12.71 -9.09 27.25
CA VAL A 100 12.09 -9.80 26.13
C VAL A 100 12.96 -9.56 24.91
N VAL A 101 13.44 -10.68 24.39
CA VAL A 101 14.15 -10.89 23.14
C VAL A 101 13.70 -9.89 22.06
N GLU A 102 14.62 -9.00 21.66
CA GLU A 102 14.43 -7.95 20.64
C GLU A 102 14.31 -8.48 19.19
N ASN A 103 14.03 -9.78 18.98
CA ASN A 103 14.07 -10.43 17.66
C ASN A 103 12.69 -10.63 17.00
N GLU A 104 11.60 -10.13 17.58
CA GLU A 104 10.28 -10.15 16.94
C GLU A 104 10.09 -8.99 15.96
N ALA A 105 9.36 -9.22 14.87
CA ALA A 105 9.03 -8.20 13.90
C ALA A 105 8.38 -6.98 14.59
N SER A 106 9.07 -5.83 14.55
CA SER A 106 8.60 -4.63 15.24
C SER A 106 7.18 -4.22 14.80
N TRP A 107 6.41 -3.56 15.66
CA TRP A 107 5.11 -2.99 15.28
C TRP A 107 5.18 -2.16 13.99
N ALA A 108 6.31 -1.48 13.78
CA ALA A 108 6.58 -0.64 12.61
C ALA A 108 6.63 -1.46 11.31
N TRP A 109 7.15 -2.69 11.38
CA TRP A 109 7.20 -3.62 10.26
C TRP A 109 5.79 -4.02 9.79
N TYR A 110 4.93 -4.45 10.72
CA TYR A 110 3.53 -4.80 10.41
C TYR A 110 2.74 -3.60 9.89
N VAL A 111 2.85 -2.45 10.56
CA VAL A 111 2.15 -1.23 10.16
C VAL A 111 2.59 -0.81 8.76
N THR A 112 3.89 -0.83 8.46
CA THR A 112 4.41 -0.47 7.13
C THR A 112 3.81 -1.38 6.05
N ARG A 113 3.80 -2.70 6.23
CA ARG A 113 3.26 -3.65 5.24
C ARG A 113 1.76 -3.49 5.04
N VAL A 114 0.98 -3.52 6.13
CA VAL A 114 -0.49 -3.42 6.07
C VAL A 114 -0.92 -2.09 5.45
N THR A 115 -0.33 -0.98 5.87
CA THR A 115 -0.68 0.34 5.33
C THR A 115 -0.18 0.53 3.89
N GLY A 116 0.93 -0.09 3.50
CA GLY A 116 1.41 -0.13 2.11
C GLY A 116 0.42 -0.85 1.19
N LEU A 117 0.04 -2.09 1.51
CA LEU A 117 -0.90 -2.89 0.72
C LEU A 117 -2.30 -2.27 0.68
N LEU A 118 -2.78 -1.77 1.83
CA LEU A 118 -4.10 -1.15 1.92
C LEU A 118 -4.14 0.17 1.15
N SER A 119 -3.13 1.04 1.29
CA SER A 119 -3.07 2.30 0.54
C SER A 119 -3.04 2.07 -0.97
N PHE A 120 -2.28 1.07 -1.45
CA PHE A 120 -2.27 0.70 -2.86
C PHE A 120 -3.64 0.17 -3.31
N SER A 121 -4.29 -0.67 -2.52
CA SER A 121 -5.62 -1.20 -2.83
C SER A 121 -6.67 -0.09 -2.95
N LEU A 122 -6.66 0.89 -2.05
CA LEU A 122 -7.53 2.07 -2.14
C LEU A 122 -7.18 2.91 -3.37
N LEU A 123 -5.89 3.09 -3.66
CA LEU A 123 -5.43 3.81 -4.85
C LEU A 123 -5.89 3.14 -6.16
N TYR A 124 -5.83 1.81 -6.24
CA TYR A 124 -6.35 1.04 -7.37
C TYR A 124 -7.84 1.32 -7.58
N ILE A 125 -8.64 1.28 -6.51
CA ILE A 125 -10.08 1.59 -6.57
C ILE A 125 -10.30 3.05 -7.01
N VAL A 126 -9.52 4.00 -6.49
CA VAL A 126 -9.59 5.42 -6.90
C VAL A 126 -9.36 5.57 -8.41
N MET A 127 -8.36 4.89 -8.97
CA MET A 127 -8.06 4.92 -10.40
C MET A 127 -9.15 4.26 -11.24
N PHE A 128 -9.64 3.09 -10.80
CA PHE A 128 -10.74 2.39 -11.44
C PHE A 128 -12.01 3.25 -11.48
N LEU A 129 -12.40 3.86 -10.36
CA LEU A 129 -13.54 4.78 -10.28
C LEU A 129 -13.35 5.98 -11.20
N GLY A 130 -12.17 6.60 -11.21
CA GLY A 130 -11.86 7.73 -12.10
C GLY A 130 -11.98 7.40 -13.59
N LEU A 131 -11.59 6.18 -13.98
CA LEU A 131 -11.73 5.68 -15.35
C LEU A 131 -13.17 5.27 -15.67
N SER A 132 -13.88 4.64 -14.73
CA SER A 132 -15.24 4.13 -14.92
C SER A 132 -16.21 5.21 -15.40
N ILE A 133 -16.15 6.41 -14.79
CA ILE A 133 -17.01 7.55 -15.13
C ILE A 133 -16.79 8.02 -16.59
N ARG A 134 -15.59 7.79 -17.14
CA ARG A 134 -15.21 8.22 -18.48
C ARG A 134 -15.35 7.13 -19.54
N THR A 135 -15.69 5.91 -19.14
CA THR A 135 -15.75 4.75 -20.03
C THR A 135 -17.23 4.42 -20.33
N PRO A 136 -17.71 4.54 -21.59
CA PRO A 136 -19.14 4.48 -21.91
C PRO A 136 -19.87 3.18 -21.58
N PHE A 137 -19.15 2.07 -21.40
CA PHE A 137 -19.77 0.82 -20.97
C PHE A 137 -19.80 0.70 -19.44
N LEU A 138 -18.79 1.22 -18.73
CA LEU A 138 -18.71 1.16 -17.27
C LEU A 138 -19.64 2.17 -16.59
N ASN A 139 -19.79 3.36 -17.17
CA ASN A 139 -20.66 4.40 -16.61
C ASN A 139 -22.17 4.05 -16.68
N LYS A 140 -22.54 2.96 -17.34
CA LYS A 140 -23.89 2.37 -17.31
C LYS A 140 -24.16 1.58 -16.03
N TRP A 141 -23.11 0.97 -15.48
CA TRP A 141 -23.17 0.14 -14.27
C TRP A 141 -22.75 0.93 -13.03
N ILE A 142 -21.87 1.92 -13.22
CA ILE A 142 -21.29 2.74 -12.15
C ILE A 142 -21.79 4.17 -12.31
N GLU A 143 -22.70 4.56 -11.43
CA GLU A 143 -23.27 5.90 -11.43
C GLU A 143 -22.20 6.99 -11.19
N PRO A 144 -22.09 7.99 -12.07
CA PRO A 144 -21.04 9.01 -11.99
C PRO A 144 -20.98 9.80 -10.68
N ILE A 145 -22.14 10.08 -10.08
CA ILE A 145 -22.27 10.95 -8.90
C ILE A 145 -21.67 10.26 -7.67
N TYR A 146 -22.07 9.01 -7.42
CA TYR A 146 -21.54 8.21 -6.31
C TYR A 146 -20.06 7.90 -6.52
N SER A 147 -19.68 7.52 -7.74
CA SER A 147 -18.28 7.23 -8.10
C SER A 147 -17.36 8.43 -7.83
N LEU A 148 -17.77 9.65 -8.16
CA LEU A 148 -16.96 10.85 -7.92
C LEU A 148 -16.81 11.18 -6.42
N ASN A 149 -17.86 11.00 -5.63
CA ASN A 149 -17.82 11.21 -4.18
C ASN A 149 -16.90 10.19 -3.50
N ILE A 150 -17.03 8.91 -3.87
CA ILE A 150 -16.22 7.82 -3.35
C ILE A 150 -14.75 7.99 -3.80
N HIS A 151 -14.50 8.35 -5.07
CA HIS A 151 -13.16 8.67 -5.58
C HIS A 151 -12.48 9.76 -4.75
N ALA A 152 -13.20 10.84 -4.42
CA ALA A 152 -12.65 11.95 -3.64
C ALA A 152 -12.39 11.56 -2.17
N TRP A 153 -13.24 10.72 -1.58
CA TRP A 153 -13.08 10.23 -0.21
C TRP A 153 -11.94 9.21 -0.08
N LEU A 154 -11.93 8.19 -0.94
CA LEU A 154 -10.89 7.16 -0.97
C LEU A 154 -9.50 7.73 -1.27
N SER A 155 -9.41 8.78 -2.10
CA SER A 155 -8.14 9.48 -2.35
C SER A 155 -7.51 10.01 -1.06
N ILE A 156 -8.31 10.56 -0.14
CA ILE A 156 -7.82 11.05 1.16
C ILE A 156 -7.40 9.89 2.05
N GLN A 157 -8.19 8.81 2.11
CA GLN A 157 -7.85 7.63 2.91
C GLN A 157 -6.53 7.01 2.47
N ALA A 158 -6.36 6.85 1.16
CA ALA A 158 -5.11 6.37 0.59
C ALA A 158 -3.94 7.30 0.94
N LEU A 159 -4.11 8.63 0.89
CA LEU A 159 -3.05 9.58 1.24
C LEU A 159 -2.65 9.49 2.72
N ILE A 160 -3.64 9.38 3.61
CA ILE A 160 -3.39 9.21 5.05
C ILE A 160 -2.60 7.92 5.30
N LEU A 161 -3.00 6.82 4.68
CA LEU A 161 -2.28 5.54 4.81
C LEU A 161 -0.88 5.59 4.21
N VAL A 162 -0.65 6.33 3.12
CA VAL A 162 0.70 6.58 2.59
C VAL A 162 1.56 7.32 3.61
N PHE A 163 1.03 8.34 4.29
CA PHE A 163 1.79 9.03 5.36
C PHE A 163 2.07 8.12 6.56
N VAL A 164 1.14 7.25 6.94
CA VAL A 164 1.39 6.26 8.01
C VAL A 164 2.44 5.24 7.55
N HIS A 165 2.33 4.73 6.33
CA HIS A 165 3.31 3.81 5.72
C HIS A 165 4.71 4.43 5.73
N SER A 166 4.86 5.65 5.20
CA SER A 166 6.13 6.36 5.16
C SER A 166 6.66 6.72 6.56
N GLY A 167 5.77 7.07 7.50
CA GLY A 167 6.14 7.39 8.87
C GLY A 167 6.59 6.17 9.68
N ALA A 168 5.94 5.01 9.47
CA ALA A 168 6.27 3.76 10.15
C ALA A 168 7.68 3.24 9.77
N LEU A 169 8.14 3.49 8.54
CA LEU A 169 9.50 3.15 8.10
C LEU A 169 10.61 3.73 8.99
N LEU A 170 10.36 4.87 9.64
CA LEU A 170 11.32 5.54 10.52
C LEU A 170 11.51 4.83 11.87
N PHE A 171 10.60 3.91 12.20
CA PHE A 171 10.62 3.11 13.42
C PHE A 171 10.97 1.64 13.13
N ASP A 172 11.26 1.30 11.87
CA ASP A 172 11.65 -0.04 11.48
C ASP A 172 13.08 -0.33 11.96
N LYS A 173 13.21 -1.35 12.82
CA LYS A 173 14.49 -1.74 13.43
C LYS A 173 15.43 -2.46 12.45
N TYR A 174 14.90 -3.04 11.37
CA TYR A 174 15.66 -3.88 10.44
C TYR A 174 16.30 -3.06 9.31
N LEU A 175 15.50 -2.21 8.64
CA LEU A 175 15.92 -1.39 7.50
C LEU A 175 16.51 -0.05 7.93
N GLN A 176 16.19 0.43 9.14
CA GLN A 176 16.77 1.63 9.77
C GLN A 176 16.72 2.87 8.86
N PHE A 177 15.58 3.11 8.21
CA PHE A 177 15.41 4.28 7.34
C PHE A 177 15.48 5.59 8.13
N THR A 178 16.19 6.57 7.58
CA THR A 178 16.25 7.92 8.12
C THR A 178 15.19 8.83 7.49
N TRP A 179 14.95 9.99 8.11
CA TRP A 179 14.10 11.03 7.53
C TRP A 179 14.52 11.46 6.11
N LEU A 180 15.81 11.38 5.79
CA LEU A 180 16.31 11.74 4.48
C LEU A 180 15.95 10.68 3.44
N ASP A 181 15.97 9.39 3.82
CA ASP A 181 15.56 8.29 2.94
C ASP A 181 14.08 8.40 2.53
N VAL A 182 13.23 8.82 3.47
CA VAL A 182 11.77 8.90 3.26
C VAL A 182 11.34 10.18 2.53
N LEU A 183 12.11 11.26 2.63
CA LEU A 183 11.71 12.58 2.09
C LEU A 183 12.48 13.00 0.83
N ILE A 184 13.69 12.48 0.61
CA ILE A 184 14.54 12.90 -0.50
C ILE A 184 14.67 11.73 -1.49
N PRO A 185 14.12 11.85 -2.71
CA PRO A 185 14.28 10.80 -3.70
C PRO A 185 15.76 10.61 -4.06
N PHE A 186 16.17 9.36 -4.27
CA PHE A 186 17.54 8.94 -4.60
C PHE A 186 18.59 9.18 -3.51
N PHE A 187 18.18 9.49 -2.27
CA PHE A 187 19.12 9.61 -1.16
C PHE A 187 19.69 8.25 -0.74
N ASN A 188 18.83 7.25 -0.59
CA ASN A 188 19.23 5.88 -0.30
C ASN A 188 19.94 5.26 -1.51
N LYS A 189 21.17 4.75 -1.35
CA LYS A 189 21.91 4.14 -2.45
C LYS A 189 21.55 2.68 -2.70
N THR A 190 21.08 1.97 -1.67
CA THR A 190 20.73 0.55 -1.74
C THR A 190 19.44 0.33 -2.53
N TYR A 191 18.40 1.12 -2.23
CA TYR A 191 17.07 1.02 -2.85
C TYR A 191 16.75 2.26 -3.71
N SER A 192 17.73 2.72 -4.47
CA SER A 192 17.74 4.08 -5.01
C SER A 192 16.56 4.43 -5.90
N VAL A 193 16.16 3.57 -6.83
CA VAL A 193 15.09 3.87 -7.80
C VAL A 193 13.72 3.54 -7.22
N GLU A 194 13.62 2.39 -6.58
CA GLU A 194 12.41 1.83 -6.00
C GLU A 194 11.87 2.73 -4.88
N LEU A 195 12.76 3.19 -3.98
CA LEU A 195 12.40 4.13 -2.92
C LEU A 195 12.11 5.51 -3.49
N ALA A 196 12.93 6.01 -4.43
CA ALA A 196 12.71 7.32 -5.05
C ALA A 196 11.35 7.44 -5.73
N PHE A 197 10.91 6.38 -6.42
CA PHE A 197 9.58 6.36 -7.04
C PHE A 197 8.46 6.38 -6.01
N GLY A 198 8.63 5.72 -4.85
CA GLY A 198 7.70 5.85 -3.72
C GLY A 198 7.60 7.30 -3.20
N VAL A 199 8.74 7.95 -2.97
CA VAL A 199 8.81 9.34 -2.50
C VAL A 199 8.19 10.32 -3.51
N ILE A 200 8.54 10.17 -4.80
CA ILE A 200 7.97 11.00 -5.88
C ILE A 200 6.46 10.75 -6.01
N ALA A 201 6.01 9.50 -5.92
CA ALA A 201 4.60 9.15 -5.98
C ALA A 201 3.82 9.77 -4.81
N MET A 202 4.35 9.74 -3.58
CA MET A 202 3.75 10.41 -2.42
C MET A 202 3.58 11.92 -2.68
N TYR A 203 4.61 12.61 -3.17
CA TYR A 203 4.51 14.04 -3.48
C TYR A 203 3.52 14.33 -4.61
N LEU A 204 3.52 13.54 -5.68
CA LEU A 204 2.55 13.69 -6.77
C LEU A 204 1.13 13.46 -6.26
N MET A 205 0.90 12.46 -5.40
CA MET A 205 -0.39 12.19 -4.79
C MET A 205 -0.90 13.39 -3.99
N LEU A 206 -0.04 13.97 -3.15
CA LEU A 206 -0.34 15.18 -2.39
C LEU A 206 -0.74 16.34 -3.31
N VAL A 207 0.05 16.61 -4.36
CA VAL A 207 -0.23 17.65 -5.36
C VAL A 207 -1.55 17.40 -6.08
N LEU A 208 -1.83 16.16 -6.49
CA LEU A 208 -3.05 15.77 -7.20
C LEU A 208 -4.29 16.00 -6.32
N ILE A 209 -4.23 15.62 -5.05
CA ILE A 209 -5.34 15.77 -4.10
C ILE A 209 -5.55 17.24 -3.76
N VAL A 210 -4.49 17.95 -3.35
CA VAL A 210 -4.58 19.38 -2.98
C VAL A 210 -5.09 20.21 -4.15
N SER A 211 -4.53 20.03 -5.36
CA SER A 211 -5.00 20.74 -6.54
C SER A 211 -6.45 20.40 -6.91
N SER A 212 -6.91 19.18 -6.65
CA SER A 212 -8.31 18.78 -6.91
C SER A 212 -9.29 19.38 -5.90
N TYR A 213 -8.91 19.52 -4.63
CA TYR A 213 -9.72 20.22 -3.63
C TYR A 213 -9.73 21.73 -3.83
N LEU A 214 -8.60 22.29 -4.28
CA LEU A 214 -8.45 23.71 -4.62
C LEU A 214 -8.88 24.04 -6.05
N ARG A 215 -9.46 23.09 -6.81
CA ARG A 215 -9.84 23.28 -8.22
C ARG A 215 -10.65 24.54 -8.48
N LYS A 216 -11.47 24.99 -7.53
CA LYS A 216 -12.28 26.23 -7.66
C LYS A 216 -11.45 27.52 -7.68
N TYR A 217 -10.20 27.45 -7.23
CA TYR A 217 -9.24 28.56 -7.17
C TYR A 217 -8.13 28.45 -8.23
N ILE A 218 -8.10 27.34 -8.99
CA ILE A 218 -7.05 27.06 -9.98
C ILE A 218 -7.65 27.15 -11.38
N ASN A 219 -6.89 27.68 -12.34
CA ASN A 219 -7.30 27.67 -13.74
C ASN A 219 -7.61 26.23 -14.21
N TYR A 220 -8.74 26.05 -14.91
CA TYR A 220 -9.19 24.73 -15.34
C TYR A 220 -8.16 23.96 -16.18
N LYS A 221 -7.43 24.62 -17.09
CA LYS A 221 -6.40 23.97 -17.92
C LYS A 221 -5.23 23.50 -17.06
N VAL A 222 -4.77 24.34 -16.14
CA VAL A 222 -3.68 24.01 -15.21
C VAL A 222 -4.08 22.82 -14.35
N TRP A 223 -5.24 22.89 -13.69
CA TRP A 223 -5.78 21.77 -12.91
C TRP A 223 -5.88 20.50 -13.75
N ARG A 224 -6.34 20.60 -15.01
CA ARG A 224 -6.50 19.44 -15.89
C ARG A 224 -5.17 18.78 -16.24
N ILE A 225 -4.14 19.58 -16.52
CA ILE A 225 -2.77 19.10 -16.79
C ILE A 225 -2.19 18.48 -15.53
N THR A 226 -2.25 19.17 -14.40
CA THR A 226 -1.79 18.65 -13.10
C THR A 226 -2.48 17.33 -12.78
N HIS A 227 -3.80 17.26 -12.91
CA HIS A 227 -4.54 16.05 -12.63
C HIS A 227 -4.17 14.91 -13.59
N PHE A 228 -3.69 15.18 -14.80
CA PHE A 228 -3.21 14.16 -15.74
C PHE A 228 -1.89 13.49 -15.31
N LEU A 229 -1.16 14.11 -14.37
CA LEU A 229 0.00 13.48 -13.71
C LEU A 229 -0.39 12.26 -12.88
N ASN A 230 -1.68 11.94 -12.74
CA ASN A 230 -2.12 10.68 -12.13
C ASN A 230 -1.54 9.43 -12.83
N ILE A 231 -1.24 9.51 -14.13
CA ILE A 231 -0.69 8.38 -14.88
C ILE A 231 0.75 8.08 -14.43
N PRO A 232 1.72 9.02 -14.54
CA PRO A 232 3.07 8.77 -14.05
C PRO A 232 3.11 8.50 -12.55
N PHE A 233 2.29 9.17 -11.74
CA PHE A 233 2.11 8.87 -10.32
C PHE A 233 1.77 7.39 -10.08
N TYR A 234 0.73 6.88 -10.76
CA TYR A 234 0.29 5.51 -10.56
C TYR A 234 1.33 4.49 -11.04
N LEU A 235 2.01 4.76 -12.17
CA LEU A 235 3.09 3.91 -12.67
C LEU A 235 4.26 3.84 -11.68
N MET A 236 4.64 4.96 -11.08
CA MET A 236 5.68 4.99 -10.03
C MET A 236 5.25 4.20 -8.78
N ALA A 237 3.98 4.33 -8.35
CA ALA A 237 3.45 3.57 -7.22
C ALA A 237 3.42 2.05 -7.49
N VAL A 238 3.03 1.64 -8.70
CA VAL A 238 3.07 0.23 -9.14
C VAL A 238 4.49 -0.31 -9.14
N TYR A 239 5.44 0.45 -9.68
CA TYR A 239 6.86 0.07 -9.69
C TYR A 239 7.40 -0.05 -8.26
N HIS A 240 7.16 0.96 -7.42
CA HIS A 240 7.56 0.95 -6.02
C HIS A 240 7.05 -0.29 -5.27
N GLY A 241 5.75 -0.59 -5.38
CA GLY A 241 5.16 -1.76 -4.72
C GLY A 241 5.71 -3.09 -5.25
N LEU A 242 5.87 -3.22 -6.58
CA LEU A 242 6.29 -4.48 -7.20
C LEU A 242 7.76 -4.84 -6.96
N TYR A 243 8.63 -3.85 -6.83
CA TYR A 243 10.08 -4.06 -6.75
C TYR A 243 10.66 -3.87 -5.34
N LEU A 244 10.02 -3.09 -4.47
CA LEU A 244 10.46 -2.93 -3.08
C LEU A 244 9.71 -3.85 -2.11
N GLY A 245 8.44 -4.15 -2.38
CA GLY A 245 7.59 -4.92 -1.47
C GLY A 245 7.89 -6.42 -1.52
N THR A 246 8.36 -6.99 -0.41
CA THR A 246 8.58 -8.43 -0.28
C THR A 246 7.29 -9.24 -0.45
N ASP A 247 6.14 -8.67 -0.06
CA ASP A 247 4.81 -9.30 -0.20
C ASP A 247 4.42 -9.55 -1.68
N LEU A 248 5.08 -8.86 -2.63
CA LEU A 248 4.87 -9.03 -4.07
C LEU A 248 6.09 -9.65 -4.77
N ALA A 249 7.07 -10.17 -4.03
CA ALA A 249 8.26 -10.81 -4.60
C ALA A 249 7.92 -12.15 -5.29
N SER A 250 7.01 -12.95 -4.73
CA SER A 250 6.56 -14.22 -5.31
C SER A 250 5.14 -14.57 -4.86
N GLY A 251 4.55 -15.64 -5.42
CA GLY A 251 3.25 -16.16 -4.98
C GLY A 251 2.01 -15.50 -5.60
N TRP A 252 0.84 -15.87 -5.05
CA TRP A 252 -0.47 -15.51 -5.59
C TRP A 252 -0.77 -14.02 -5.52
N ALA A 253 -0.28 -13.33 -4.49
CA ALA A 253 -0.45 -11.88 -4.34
C ALA A 253 0.16 -11.11 -5.52
N ARG A 254 1.38 -11.48 -5.94
CA ARG A 254 2.05 -10.91 -7.12
C ARG A 254 1.25 -11.13 -8.40
N VAL A 255 0.76 -12.35 -8.60
CA VAL A 255 -0.03 -12.74 -9.78
C VAL A 255 -1.31 -11.91 -9.85
N PHE A 256 -2.06 -11.85 -8.75
CA PHE A 256 -3.27 -11.03 -8.65
C PHE A 256 -2.99 -9.55 -8.91
N PHE A 257 -1.93 -9.01 -8.31
CA PHE A 257 -1.50 -7.63 -8.50
C PHE A 257 -1.20 -7.31 -9.97
N ILE A 258 -0.47 -8.18 -10.67
CA ILE A 258 -0.17 -8.02 -12.10
C ILE A 258 -1.46 -8.04 -12.93
N TYR A 259 -2.32 -9.04 -12.73
CA TYR A 259 -3.58 -9.14 -13.48
C TYR A 259 -4.50 -7.94 -13.26
N ALA A 260 -4.62 -7.45 -12.02
CA ALA A 260 -5.41 -6.26 -11.70
C ALA A 260 -4.87 -5.03 -12.44
N ASN A 261 -3.56 -4.82 -12.45
CA ASN A 261 -2.94 -3.68 -13.15
C ASN A 261 -3.02 -3.80 -14.68
N VAL A 262 -2.89 -5.01 -15.24
CA VAL A 262 -3.12 -5.27 -16.67
C VAL A 262 -4.57 -4.96 -17.04
N PHE A 263 -5.53 -5.39 -16.23
CA PHE A 263 -6.94 -5.06 -16.43
C PHE A 263 -7.20 -3.55 -16.46
N LEU A 264 -6.60 -2.80 -15.53
CA LEU A 264 -6.70 -1.34 -15.51
C LEU A 264 -6.07 -0.71 -16.77
N ALA A 265 -4.90 -1.20 -17.21
CA ALA A 265 -4.25 -0.76 -18.42
C ALA A 265 -5.11 -1.00 -19.68
N VAL A 266 -5.77 -2.16 -19.77
CA VAL A 266 -6.72 -2.48 -20.85
C VAL A 266 -7.88 -1.49 -20.87
N ILE A 267 -8.47 -1.16 -19.70
CA ILE A 267 -9.53 -0.14 -19.61
C ILE A 267 -9.04 1.22 -20.11
N ILE A 268 -7.81 1.62 -19.75
CA ILE A 268 -7.20 2.87 -20.23
C ILE A 268 -7.09 2.87 -21.75
N LEU A 269 -6.57 1.79 -22.35
CA LEU A 269 -6.42 1.65 -23.80
C LEU A 269 -7.77 1.69 -24.53
N ILE A 270 -8.80 1.04 -23.97
CA ILE A 270 -10.18 1.12 -24.49
C ILE A 270 -10.68 2.56 -24.42
N ASN A 271 -10.48 3.26 -23.29
CA ASN A 271 -10.93 4.64 -23.12
C ASN A 271 -10.26 5.59 -24.14
N ILE A 272 -8.95 5.43 -24.37
CA ILE A 272 -8.18 6.19 -25.35
C ILE A 272 -8.72 5.91 -26.77
N SER A 273 -8.88 4.64 -27.12
CA SER A 273 -9.35 4.21 -28.45
C SER A 273 -10.74 4.79 -28.77
N VAL A 274 -11.67 4.74 -27.81
CA VAL A 274 -13.02 5.32 -27.96
C VAL A 274 -12.96 6.83 -28.22
N ARG A 275 -12.08 7.56 -27.53
CA ARG A 275 -11.95 9.02 -27.72
C ARG A 275 -11.32 9.39 -29.05
N ILE A 276 -10.29 8.65 -29.47
CA ILE A 276 -9.66 8.85 -30.78
C ILE A 276 -10.69 8.63 -31.89
N ASN A 277 -11.46 7.54 -31.82
CA ASN A 277 -12.50 7.25 -32.81
C ASN A 277 -13.56 8.36 -32.86
N LYS A 278 -14.03 8.85 -31.70
CA LYS A 278 -15.00 9.95 -31.66
C LYS A 278 -14.44 11.23 -32.26
N PHE A 279 -13.20 11.60 -31.94
CA PHE A 279 -12.54 12.77 -32.51
C PHE A 279 -12.40 12.68 -34.04
N ILE A 280 -12.04 11.50 -34.56
CA ILE A 280 -11.96 11.25 -36.01
C ILE A 280 -13.34 11.39 -36.67
N GLN A 281 -14.39 10.84 -36.05
CA GLN A 281 -15.77 10.97 -36.55
C GLN A 281 -16.23 12.44 -36.58
N ASP A 282 -16.02 13.19 -35.51
CA ASP A 282 -16.41 14.60 -35.42
C ASP A 282 -15.72 15.45 -36.50
N LYS A 283 -14.42 15.21 -36.72
CA LYS A 283 -13.66 15.83 -37.83
C LYS A 283 -14.25 15.48 -39.20
N ARG A 284 -14.56 14.20 -39.46
CA ARG A 284 -15.17 13.76 -40.72
C ARG A 284 -16.51 14.45 -40.99
N HIS A 285 -17.37 14.56 -39.98
CA HIS A 285 -18.64 15.27 -40.08
C HIS A 285 -18.46 16.77 -40.36
N GLN A 286 -17.50 17.41 -39.69
CA GLN A 286 -17.17 18.82 -39.94
C GLN A 286 -16.73 19.06 -41.39
N TYR A 287 -15.86 18.20 -41.96
CA TYR A 287 -15.44 18.32 -43.35
C TYR A 287 -16.57 18.04 -44.35
N ALA A 288 -17.46 17.09 -44.06
CA ALA A 288 -18.63 16.81 -44.88
C ALA A 288 -19.59 18.01 -44.95
N ASN A 289 -19.84 18.67 -43.82
CA ASN A 289 -20.73 19.84 -43.75
C ASN A 289 -20.14 21.06 -44.50
N ILE A 290 -18.84 21.32 -44.37
CA ILE A 290 -18.16 22.40 -45.12
C ILE A 290 -18.24 22.14 -46.63
N ARG A 291 -18.11 20.87 -47.04
CA ARG A 291 -18.24 20.50 -48.45
C ARG A 291 -19.65 20.77 -48.97
N GLN A 292 -20.69 20.47 -48.18
CA GLN A 292 -22.09 20.71 -48.56
C GLN A 292 -22.49 22.19 -48.56
N SER A 293 -21.88 23.05 -47.74
CA SER A 293 -22.18 24.49 -47.71
C SER A 293 -21.52 25.29 -48.84
N ASN A 294 -20.59 24.69 -49.57
CA ASN A 294 -19.86 25.33 -50.68
C ASN A 294 -20.42 24.96 -52.07
N PHE A 295 -21.53 24.21 -52.12
CA PHE A 295 -22.34 23.95 -53.31
C PHE A 295 -23.72 24.56 -53.13
#